data_AF-A0A2V9YED9-F1
#
_entry.id   AF-A0A2V9YED9-F1
#
_cell.length_a   1.000
_cell.length_b   1.000
_cell.length_c   1.000
_cell.angle_alpha   90.00
_cell.angle_beta   90.00
_cell.angle_gamma   90.00
#
_symmetry.space_group_name_H-M   'P 1'
#
loop_
_entity.id
_entity.type
_entity.pdbx_description
1 polymer ?
#
loop_
_entity_poly.entity_id
_entity_poly.type
_entity_poly.pdbx_seq_one_letter_code
_entity_poly.pdbx_strand_id
1 'polypeptide(L)'
;MIAYWQRSFPLLATYIVGDAADFLTARRFEGHEVIYCDPPYLASTRRRKRIYVHDYTEQDHLRLLETLRKLHCRVVLSGYPSHLYDEWLRDWNTRSFLS
;
A
#
# COMPACT_ATOMS: atom_id res chain seq x y z
N MET A 1 -14.21 -3.36 -9.40
CA MET A 1 -13.21 -2.37 -8.96
C MET A 1 -12.18 -2.14 -10.06
N ILE A 2 -11.29 -3.07 -10.42
CA ILE A 2 -10.36 -2.87 -11.55
C ILE A 2 -10.97 -3.11 -12.94
N ALA A 3 -11.87 -4.09 -13.09
CA ALA A 3 -12.56 -4.39 -14.35
C ALA A 3 -13.41 -3.21 -14.85
N TYR A 4 -13.88 -2.35 -13.93
CA TYR A 4 -14.55 -1.11 -14.28
C TYR A 4 -13.59 -0.14 -14.96
N TRP A 5 -12.44 0.13 -14.33
CA TRP A 5 -11.42 1.02 -14.89
C TRP A 5 -10.86 0.51 -16.21
N GLN A 6 -10.58 -0.79 -16.32
CA GLN A 6 -10.16 -1.42 -17.57
C GLN A 6 -11.16 -1.19 -18.71
N ARG A 7 -12.46 -1.32 -18.42
CA ARG A 7 -13.52 -1.12 -19.43
C ARG A 7 -13.71 0.35 -19.78
N SER A 8 -13.68 1.23 -18.78
CA SER A 8 -13.98 2.65 -18.94
C SER A 8 -12.80 3.47 -19.46
N PHE A 9 -11.56 3.03 -19.19
CA PHE A 9 -10.34 3.76 -19.51
C PHE A 9 -9.21 2.83 -19.99
N PRO A 10 -9.43 1.99 -21.01
CA PRO A 10 -8.50 0.91 -21.38
C PRO A 10 -7.10 1.37 -21.80
N LEU A 11 -6.95 2.63 -22.23
CA LEU A 11 -5.68 3.21 -22.69
C LEU A 11 -5.01 4.12 -21.65
N LEU A 12 -5.63 4.34 -20.49
CA LEU A 12 -5.12 5.27 -19.49
C LEU A 12 -3.92 4.68 -18.73
N ALA A 13 -3.94 3.38 -18.45
CA ALA A 13 -2.90 2.70 -17.71
C ALA A 13 -2.87 1.20 -18.04
N THR A 14 -1.77 0.55 -17.68
CA THR A 14 -1.76 -0.90 -17.54
C THR A 14 -2.43 -1.29 -16.24
N TYR A 15 -3.41 -2.18 -16.32
CA TYR A 15 -4.17 -2.66 -15.17
C TYR A 15 -3.78 -4.10 -14.86
N ILE A 16 -3.34 -4.35 -13.63
CA ILE A 16 -2.86 -5.65 -13.18
C ILE A 16 -3.78 -6.16 -12.07
N VAL A 17 -4.28 -7.39 -12.22
CA VAL A 17 -5.06 -8.08 -11.19
C VAL A 17 -4.15 -9.11 -10.51
N GLY A 18 -3.88 -8.92 -9.22
CA GLY A 18 -3.02 -9.81 -8.46
C GLY A 18 -2.75 -9.28 -7.06
N ASP A 19 -1.90 -10.00 -6.31
CA ASP A 19 -1.39 -9.53 -5.04
C ASP A 19 -0.31 -8.46 -5.27
N ALA A 20 -0.45 -7.33 -4.57
CA ALA A 20 0.45 -6.20 -4.75
C ALA A 20 1.85 -6.48 -4.19
N ALA A 21 1.96 -7.18 -3.06
CA ALA A 21 3.27 -7.49 -2.48
C ALA A 21 4.06 -8.46 -3.38
N ASP A 22 3.37 -9.43 -3.99
CA ASP A 22 3.97 -10.33 -4.98
C ASP A 22 4.46 -9.55 -6.21
N PHE A 23 3.64 -8.63 -6.74
CA PHE A 23 4.03 -7.79 -7.88
C PHE A 23 5.25 -6.91 -7.56
N LEU A 24 5.26 -6.26 -6.40
CA LEU A 24 6.35 -5.38 -5.97
C LEU A 24 7.65 -6.16 -5.76
N THR A 25 7.58 -7.37 -5.22
CA THR A 25 8.76 -8.21 -4.98
C THR A 25 9.35 -8.78 -6.27
N ALA A 26 8.50 -9.09 -7.26
CA ALA A 26 8.92 -9.64 -8.54
C ALA A 26 9.46 -8.57 -9.51
N ARG A 27 9.13 -7.29 -9.29
CA ARG A 27 9.50 -6.19 -10.17
C ARG A 27 10.85 -5.59 -9.77
N ARG A 28 11.75 -5.47 -10.75
CA ARG A 28 12.94 -4.63 -10.61
C ARG A 28 12.57 -3.16 -10.86
N PHE A 29 12.91 -2.32 -9.90
CA PHE A 29 12.79 -0.85 -9.98
C PHE A 29 14.16 -0.23 -10.25
N GLU A 30 14.17 0.84 -11.04
CA GLU A 30 15.40 1.54 -11.44
C GLU A 30 15.65 2.83 -10.63
N GLY A 31 14.70 3.24 -9.78
CA GLY A 31 14.81 4.36 -8.85
C GLY A 31 14.15 5.66 -9.31
N HIS A 32 13.75 5.74 -10.58
CA HIS A 32 13.02 6.88 -11.11
C HIS A 32 11.51 6.79 -10.83
N GLU A 33 11.03 5.60 -10.50
CA GLU A 33 9.62 5.33 -10.20
C GLU A 33 9.16 5.93 -8.87
N VAL A 34 7.86 6.17 -8.79
CA VAL A 34 7.17 6.56 -7.56
C VAL A 34 6.00 5.60 -7.38
N ILE A 35 5.93 4.98 -6.21
CA ILE A 35 4.83 4.11 -5.82
C ILE A 35 3.92 4.86 -4.86
N TYR A 36 2.63 4.90 -5.18
CA TYR A 36 1.59 5.28 -4.24
C TYR A 36 0.88 4.02 -3.76
N CYS A 37 0.93 3.76 -2.46
CA CYS A 37 0.38 2.56 -1.82
C CYS A 37 -0.78 2.97 -0.89
N ASP A 38 -1.96 2.44 -1.16
CA ASP A 38 -3.18 2.65 -0.36
C ASP A 38 -3.78 1.30 0.05
N PRO A 39 -3.16 0.62 1.05
CA PRO A 39 -3.58 -0.72 1.45
C PRO A 39 -4.91 -0.68 2.22
N PRO A 40 -5.56 -1.84 2.44
CA PRO A 40 -6.54 -1.97 3.50
C PRO A 40 -6.01 -1.39 4.81
N TYR A 41 -6.71 -0.43 5.41
CA TYR A 41 -6.21 0.22 6.63
C TYR A 41 -6.25 -0.70 7.84
N LEU A 42 -5.20 -0.62 8.65
CA LEU A 42 -4.99 -1.45 9.84
C LEU A 42 -6.27 -1.49 10.69
N ALA A 43 -6.75 -2.70 10.96
CA ALA A 43 -8.05 -2.88 11.60
C ALA A 43 -8.16 -2.21 12.98
N SER A 44 -7.04 -2.09 13.70
CA SER A 44 -6.97 -1.45 15.03
C SER A 44 -7.14 0.07 15.00
N THR A 45 -6.95 0.72 13.85
CA THR A 45 -6.99 2.20 13.72
C THR A 45 -8.33 2.72 13.21
N ARG A 46 -9.33 1.85 13.01
CA ARG A 46 -10.63 2.21 12.41
C ARG A 46 -11.82 1.69 13.22
N ARG A 47 -12.97 2.38 13.07
CA ARG A 47 -14.19 2.08 13.86
C ARG A 47 -14.78 0.69 13.60
N ARG A 48 -14.76 0.22 12.35
CA ARG A 48 -15.25 -1.12 11.97
C ARG A 48 -14.07 -2.00 11.68
N LYS A 49 -14.03 -3.19 12.27
CA LYS A 49 -12.89 -4.13 12.13
C LYS A 49 -12.81 -4.84 10.77
N ARG A 50 -13.91 -5.02 10.03
CA ARG A 50 -13.91 -5.70 8.72
C ARG A 50 -14.70 -4.89 7.70
N ILE A 51 -14.00 -4.29 6.73
CA ILE A 51 -14.62 -3.45 5.68
C ILE A 51 -14.09 -3.74 4.28
N TYR A 52 -12.92 -4.35 4.17
CA TYR A 52 -12.34 -4.74 2.89
C TYR A 52 -12.68 -6.21 2.60
N VAL A 53 -12.84 -6.54 1.32
CA VAL A 53 -13.09 -7.93 0.87
C VAL A 53 -11.88 -8.81 1.22
N HIS A 54 -10.67 -8.27 1.00
CA HIS A 54 -9.39 -8.87 1.36
C HIS A 54 -8.73 -8.01 2.44
N ASP A 55 -9.31 -8.06 3.65
CA ASP A 55 -8.82 -7.30 4.79
C ASP A 55 -7.44 -7.81 5.23
N TYR A 56 -6.56 -6.90 5.63
CA TYR A 56 -5.20 -7.25 6.05
C TYR A 56 -5.18 -7.63 7.53
N THR A 57 -4.47 -8.71 7.84
CA THR A 57 -4.02 -9.03 9.19
C THR A 57 -2.79 -8.20 9.54
N GLU A 58 -2.42 -8.16 10.82
CA GLU A 58 -1.18 -7.50 11.25
C GLU A 58 0.05 -8.09 10.55
N GLN A 59 0.10 -9.41 10.33
CA GLN A 59 1.15 -10.06 9.54
C GLN A 59 1.19 -9.60 8.08
N ASP A 60 0.04 -9.35 7.46
CA ASP A 60 -0.01 -8.82 6.09
C ASP A 60 0.55 -7.39 6.04
N HIS A 61 0.26 -6.58 7.06
CA HIS A 61 0.87 -5.26 7.21
C HIS A 61 2.39 -5.34 7.40
N LEU A 62 2.88 -6.25 8.24
CA LEU A 62 4.32 -6.48 8.42
C LEU A 62 5.00 -6.86 7.10
N ARG A 63 4.39 -7.80 6.35
CA ARG A 63 4.88 -8.22 5.02
C ARG A 63 4.91 -7.04 4.04
N LEU A 64 3.87 -6.21 4.03
CA LEU A 64 3.82 -5.00 3.20
C LEU A 64 4.95 -4.04 3.56
N LEU A 65 5.10 -3.71 4.84
CA LEU A 65 6.11 -2.75 5.32
C LEU A 65 7.53 -3.23 5.01
N GLU A 66 7.81 -4.52 5.22
CA GLU A 66 9.09 -5.12 4.84
C GLU A 66 9.35 -5.02 3.33
N THR A 67 8.33 -5.30 2.52
CA THR A 67 8.42 -5.22 1.05
C THR A 67 8.75 -3.79 0.63
N LEU A 68 7.97 -2.80 1.10
CA LEU A 68 8.13 -1.39 0.71
C LEU A 68 9.50 -0.83 1.11
N ARG A 69 10.03 -1.19 2.28
CA ARG A 69 11.35 -0.74 2.74
C ARG A 69 12.51 -1.27 1.89
N LYS A 70 12.33 -2.38 1.18
CA LYS A 70 13.36 -2.99 0.32
C LYS A 70 13.33 -2.46 -1.12
N LEU A 71 12.34 -1.67 -1.49
CA LEU A 71 12.22 -1.17 -2.86
C LEU A 71 13.27 -0.10 -3.16
N HIS A 72 13.91 -0.23 -4.32
CA HIS A 72 14.86 0.75 -4.83
C HIS A 72 14.14 1.88 -5.60
N CYS A 73 13.14 2.51 -4.99
CA CYS A 73 12.43 3.66 -5.56
C CYS A 73 11.70 4.48 -4.46
N ARG A 74 11.06 5.58 -4.86
CA ARG A 74 10.30 6.43 -3.91
C ARG A 74 8.93 5.81 -3.64
N VAL A 75 8.51 5.82 -2.38
CA VAL A 75 7.23 5.26 -1.94
C VAL A 75 6.47 6.30 -1.13
N VAL A 76 5.18 6.42 -1.39
CA VAL A 76 4.19 7.14 -0.58
C VAL A 76 3.18 6.12 -0.10
N LEU A 77 2.97 6.05 1.22
CA LEU A 77 2.04 5.11 1.85
C LEU A 77 0.97 5.89 2.61
N SER A 78 -0.30 5.62 2.32
CA SER A 78 -1.44 6.14 3.08
C SER A 78 -1.85 5.19 4.21
N GLY A 79 -2.34 5.78 5.31
CA GLY A 79 -2.84 5.05 6.46
C GLY A 79 -3.17 5.99 7.62
N TYR A 80 -3.79 5.44 8.67
CA TYR A 80 -3.96 6.14 9.94
C TYR A 80 -2.72 5.97 10.84
N PRO A 81 -2.47 6.91 11.78
CA PRO A 81 -1.42 6.74 12.78
C PRO A 81 -1.56 5.40 13.53
N SER A 82 -0.44 4.68 13.69
CA SER A 82 -0.41 3.42 14.41
C SER A 82 0.99 3.10 14.92
N HIS A 83 1.07 2.51 16.11
CA HIS A 83 2.34 2.10 16.71
C HIS A 83 3.14 1.17 15.79
N LEU A 84 2.47 0.24 15.10
CA LEU A 84 3.09 -0.67 14.15
C LEU A 84 3.82 0.08 13.03
N TYR A 85 3.15 1.06 12.42
CA TYR A 85 3.72 1.84 11.32
C TYR A 85 4.80 2.80 11.83
N ASP A 86 4.59 3.42 12.99
CA ASP A 86 5.56 4.36 13.59
C ASP A 86 6.89 3.64 13.91
N GLU A 87 6.82 2.40 14.42
CA GLU A 87 8.01 1.59 14.70
C GLU A 87 8.74 1.17 13.42
N TRP A 88 8.01 0.64 12.44
CA TRP A 88 8.58 0.10 11.21
C TRP A 88 9.03 1.17 10.21
N LEU A 89 8.43 2.36 10.25
CA LEU A 89 8.70 3.47 9.33
C LEU A 89 9.30 4.69 10.05
N ARG A 90 9.96 4.49 11.20
CA ARG A 90 10.59 5.56 11.99
C ARG A 90 11.54 6.49 11.20
N ASP A 91 12.13 5.98 10.12
CA ASP A 91 13.07 6.71 9.27
C ASP A 91 12.39 7.41 8.08
N TRP A 92 11.06 7.29 7.95
CA TRP A 92 10.27 7.88 6.87
C TRP A 92 9.69 9.23 7.30
N ASN A 93 9.44 10.09 6.32
CA ASN A 93 8.77 11.37 6.56
C ASN A 93 7.26 11.15 6.67
N THR A 94 6.68 11.46 7.83
CA THR A 94 5.24 11.35 8.09
C THR A 94 4.56 12.72 8.00
N ARG A 95 3.43 12.78 7.30
CA ARG A 95 2.57 13.97 7.21
C ARG A 95 1.16 13.59 7.62
N SER A 96 0.60 14.35 8.57
CA SER A 96 -0.79 14.23 8.98
C SER A 96 -1.58 15.43 8.46
N PHE A 97 -2.75 15.17 7.91
CA PHE A 97 -3.68 16.20 7.48
C PHE A 97 -4.80 16.27 8.52
N LEU A 98 -5.09 17.47 9.02
CA LEU A 98 -6.20 17.67 9.95
C LEU A 98 -7.51 17.37 9.21
N SER A 99 -8.33 16.50 9.82
CA SER A 99 -9.71 16.23 9.41
C SER A 99 -10.69 17.12 10.17
#